data_AF-A0A9E3W291-F1
#
_entry.id   AF-A0A9E3W291-F1
#
_cell.length_a   1.000
_cell.length_b   1.000
_cell.length_c   1.000
_cell.angle_alpha   90.00
_cell.angle_beta   90.00
_cell.angle_gamma   90.00
#
_symmetry.space_group_name_H-M   'P 1'
#
loop_
_entity.id
_entity.type
_entity.pdbx_description
1 polymer ?
#
loop_
_entity_poly.entity_id
_entity_poly.type
_entity_poly.pdbx_seq_one_letter_code
_entity_poly.pdbx_strand_id
1 'polypeptide(L)'
;QTAVLYQLVHGLGLVATGILARLGATRWLAAAGAAFIAGIALFCGSLYWLAATATSLGAVAPLGGMSFIAGWVLLAVHALAGERR
;
A
#
# COMPACT_ATOMS: atom_id res chain seq x y z
N GLN A 1 12.79 -8.27 10.24
CA GLN A 1 11.59 -9.10 9.99
C GLN A 1 10.35 -8.25 9.68
N THR A 2 10.03 -7.23 10.48
CA THR A 2 8.83 -6.38 10.33
C THR A 2 8.68 -5.77 8.93
N ALA A 3 9.68 -5.04 8.43
CA ALA A 3 9.59 -4.38 7.11
C ALA A 3 9.25 -5.33 5.96
N VAL A 4 9.84 -6.53 5.95
CA VAL A 4 9.62 -7.56 4.92
C VAL A 4 8.20 -8.11 4.99
N LEU A 5 7.68 -8.38 6.19
CA LEU A 5 6.31 -8.86 6.35
C LEU A 5 5.30 -7.80 5.89
N TYR A 6 5.50 -6.54 6.26
CA TYR A 6 4.65 -5.45 5.79
C TYR A 6 4.72 -5.31 4.27
N GLN A 7 5.92 -5.39 3.66
CA GLN A 7 6.06 -5.34 2.21
C GLN A 7 5.36 -6.52 1.52
N LEU A 8 5.43 -7.73 2.10
CA LEU A 8 4.76 -8.90 1.55
C LEU A 8 3.24 -8.73 1.57
N VAL A 9 2.65 -8.39 2.72
CA VAL A 9 1.20 -8.24 2.88
C VAL A 9 0.65 -7.17 1.94
N HIS A 10 1.29 -6.01 1.88
CA HIS A 10 0.82 -4.88 1.07
C HIS A 10 1.21 -5.03 -0.41
N GLY A 11 2.30 -5.74 -0.69
CA GLY A 11 2.67 -6.15 -2.04
C GLY A 11 1.66 -7.12 -2.65
N LEU A 12 1.12 -8.06 -1.87
CA LEU A 12 -0.01 -8.90 -2.31
C LEU A 12 -1.25 -8.06 -2.60
N GLY A 13 -1.56 -7.07 -1.76
CA GLY A 13 -2.63 -6.10 -2.02
C GLY A 13 -2.42 -5.31 -3.32
N LEU A 14 -1.18 -4.89 -3.60
CA LEU A 14 -0.81 -4.21 -4.84
C LEU A 14 -0.96 -5.11 -6.07
N VAL A 15 -0.48 -6.36 -6.00
CA VAL A 15 -0.63 -7.35 -7.09
C VAL A 15 -2.10 -7.63 -7.36
N ALA A 16 -2.91 -7.86 -6.32
CA ALA A 16 -4.35 -8.05 -6.47
C ALA A 16 -5.03 -6.83 -7.12
N THR A 17 -4.66 -5.62 -6.69
CA THR A 17 -5.15 -4.36 -7.27
C THR A 17 -4.79 -4.26 -8.76
N GLY A 18 -3.57 -4.63 -9.15
CA GLY A 18 -3.12 -4.66 -10.53
C GLY A 18 -3.89 -5.66 -11.40
N ILE A 19 -4.14 -6.86 -10.88
CA ILE A 19 -4.96 -7.88 -11.56
C ILE A 19 -6.39 -7.37 -11.78
N LEU A 20 -7.03 -6.82 -10.75
CA LEU A 20 -8.37 -6.25 -10.86
C LEU A 20 -8.43 -5.09 -11.86
N ALA A 21 -7.40 -4.25 -11.90
CA ALA A 21 -7.32 -3.14 -12.86
C ALA A 21 -7.26 -3.64 -14.32
N ARG A 22 -6.73 -4.85 -14.58
CA ARG A 22 -6.76 -5.46 -15.91
C ARG A 22 -8.15 -5.94 -16.34
N LEU A 23 -9.02 -6.24 -15.37
CA LEU A 23 -10.39 -6.68 -15.62
C LEU A 23 -11.35 -5.49 -15.78
N GLY A 24 -11.01 -4.35 -15.19
CA GLY A 24 -11.78 -3.11 -15.32
C GLY A 24 -11.18 -1.99 -14.47
N ALA A 25 -10.35 -1.16 -15.09
CA ALA A 25 -9.69 -0.06 -14.39
C ALA A 25 -10.71 0.96 -13.86
N THR A 26 -10.58 1.34 -12.60
CA THR A 26 -11.37 2.40 -11.97
C THR A 26 -10.46 3.37 -11.22
N ARG A 27 -10.96 4.60 -10.96
CA ARG A 27 -10.23 5.58 -10.15
C ARG A 27 -9.85 5.05 -8.76
N TRP A 28 -10.68 4.17 -8.20
CA TRP A 28 -10.46 3.57 -6.88
C TRP A 28 -9.30 2.58 -6.90
N LEU A 29 -9.21 1.72 -7.92
CA LEU A 29 -8.08 0.80 -8.10
C LEU A 29 -6.77 1.55 -8.38
N ALA A 30 -6.81 2.60 -9.20
CA ALA A 30 -5.64 3.43 -9.45
C ALA A 30 -5.12 4.10 -8.15
N ALA A 31 -6.03 4.69 -7.38
CA ALA A 31 -5.69 5.31 -6.10
C ALA A 31 -5.19 4.28 -5.06
N ALA A 32 -5.81 3.09 -4.99
CA ALA A 32 -5.38 2.02 -4.10
C ALA A 32 -3.97 1.53 -4.44
N GLY A 33 -3.67 1.33 -5.74
CA GLY A 33 -2.34 0.93 -6.19
C GLY A 33 -1.28 1.98 -5.86
N ALA A 34 -1.56 3.25 -6.11
CA ALA A 34 -0.67 4.35 -5.73
C ALA A 34 -0.42 4.40 -4.21
N ALA A 35 -1.46 4.20 -3.41
CA ALA A 35 -1.35 4.20 -1.96
C ALA A 35 -0.54 3.01 -1.42
N PHE A 36 -0.66 1.81 -2.01
CA PHE A 36 0.21 0.68 -1.66
C PHE A 36 1.66 0.94 -2.03
N ILE A 37 1.95 1.46 -3.23
CA ILE A 37 3.31 1.79 -3.66
C ILE A 37 3.94 2.84 -2.73
N ALA A 38 3.22 3.93 -2.45
CA ALA A 38 3.69 4.96 -1.53
C ALA A 38 3.90 4.40 -0.12
N GLY A 39 3.02 3.55 0.38
CA GLY A 39 3.17 2.88 1.66
C GLY A 39 4.42 1.98 1.73
N ILE A 40 4.69 1.18 0.69
CA ILE A 40 5.89 0.34 0.60
C ILE A 40 7.15 1.22 0.64
N ALA A 41 7.20 2.27 -0.18
CA ALA A 41 8.34 3.17 -0.25
C ALA A 41 8.60 3.89 1.09
N LEU A 42 7.55 4.44 1.72
CA LEU A 42 7.69 5.23 2.94
C LEU A 42 7.86 4.34 4.19
N PHE A 43 6.97 3.37 4.41
CA PHE A 43 7.01 2.52 5.60
C PHE A 43 8.14 1.51 5.53
N CYS A 44 8.13 0.63 4.53
CA CYS A 44 9.13 -0.44 4.44
C CYS A 44 10.51 0.15 4.13
N GLY A 45 10.59 1.13 3.22
CA GLY A 45 11.84 1.83 2.90
C GLY A 45 12.47 2.51 4.12
N SER A 46 11.69 3.19 4.98
CA SER A 46 12.26 3.82 6.20
C SER A 46 12.78 2.79 7.21
N LEU A 47 12.14 1.63 7.33
CA LEU A 47 12.63 0.55 8.18
C LEU A 47 13.87 -0.14 7.61
N TYR A 48 13.96 -0.30 6.29
CA TYR A 48 15.18 -0.77 5.64
C TYR A 48 16.33 0.23 5.82
N TRP A 49 16.05 1.52 5.69
CA TRP A 49 17.02 2.57 5.96
C TRP A 49 17.54 2.53 7.40
N LEU A 50 16.63 2.43 8.38
CA LEU A 50 16.99 2.31 9.79
C LEU A 50 17.86 1.06 10.03
N ALA A 51 17.51 -0.08 9.42
CA ALA A 51 18.27 -1.31 9.57
C ALA A 51 19.68 -1.23 8.96
N ALA A 52 19.85 -0.49 7.85
CA ALA A 52 21.13 -0.35 7.16
C ALA A 52 22.05 0.71 7.78
N THR A 53 21.48 1.80 8.31
CA THR A 53 22.25 2.99 8.73
C THR A 53 22.19 3.26 10.23
N ALA A 54 21.39 2.51 10.98
CA ALA A 54 21.04 2.78 12.38
C ALA A 54 20.45 4.18 12.63
N THR A 55 20.03 4.90 11.57
CA THR A 55 19.49 6.26 11.65
C THR A 55 18.00 6.27 11.35
N SER A 56 17.21 6.89 12.22
CA SER A 56 15.75 6.99 12.04
C SER A 56 15.38 8.14 11.11
N LEU A 57 14.45 7.87 10.19
CA LEU A 57 13.81 8.90 9.37
C LEU A 57 12.57 9.51 10.05
N GLY A 58 12.35 9.24 11.34
CA GLY A 58 11.28 9.84 12.12
C GLY A 58 9.88 9.53 11.57
N ALA A 59 9.12 10.58 11.25
CA ALA A 59 7.71 10.50 10.89
C ALA A 59 7.40 9.84 9.53
N VAL A 60 8.42 9.42 8.77
CA VAL A 60 8.22 8.78 7.46
C VAL A 60 7.45 7.45 7.57
N ALA A 61 7.71 6.63 8.59
CA ALA A 61 6.99 5.39 8.81
C ALA A 61 5.48 5.61 9.07
N PRO A 62 5.05 6.48 10.01
CA PRO A 62 3.63 6.81 10.19
C PRO A 62 2.91 7.24 8.91
N LEU A 63 3.54 8.07 8.06
CA LEU A 63 2.98 8.49 6.77
C LEU A 63 2.76 7.29 5.84
N GLY A 64 3.73 6.37 5.77
CA GLY A 64 3.58 5.13 5.00
C GLY A 64 2.49 4.21 5.54
N GLY A 65 2.32 4.13 6.86
CA GLY A 65 1.24 3.38 7.50
C GLY A 65 -0.15 3.90 7.15
N MET A 66 -0.33 5.23 7.13
CA MET A 66 -1.59 5.85 6.67
C MET A 66 -1.86 5.55 5.19
N SER A 67 -0.82 5.55 4.36
CA SER A 67 -0.93 5.19 2.94
C SER A 67 -1.39 3.74 2.77
N PHE A 68 -0.90 2.81 3.58
CA PHE A 68 -1.38 1.43 3.59
C PHE A 68 -2.85 1.30 3.95
N ILE A 69 -3.31 2.01 5.00
CA ILE A 69 -4.72 2.02 5.39
C ILE A 69 -5.57 2.57 4.24
N ALA A 70 -5.15 3.67 3.62
CA ALA A 70 -5.85 4.24 2.47
C ALA A 70 -5.95 3.25 1.31
N GLY A 71 -4.87 2.51 1.00
CA GLY A 71 -4.87 1.48 -0.05
C GLY A 71 -5.94 0.40 0.16
N TRP A 72 -6.02 -0.17 1.37
CA TRP A 72 -7.03 -1.17 1.70
C TRP A 72 -8.45 -0.61 1.70
N VAL A 73 -8.66 0.60 2.25
CA VAL A 73 -9.96 1.26 2.23
C VAL A 73 -10.43 1.51 0.80
N LEU A 74 -9.56 2.02 -0.08
CA LEU A 74 -9.89 2.28 -1.48
C LEU A 74 -10.22 1.00 -2.25
N LEU A 75 -9.51 -0.09 -1.97
CA LEU A 75 -9.81 -1.40 -2.54
C LEU A 75 -11.17 -1.94 -2.07
N ALA A 76 -11.50 -1.78 -0.78
CA ALA A 76 -12.82 -2.12 -0.25
C ALA A 76 -13.94 -1.25 -0.85
N VAL A 77 -13.71 0.05 -1.01
CA VAL A 77 -14.64 0.98 -1.67
C VAL A 77 -14.90 0.56 -3.11
N HIS A 78 -13.87 0.14 -3.85
CA HIS A 78 -14.03 -0.41 -5.20
C HIS A 78 -14.97 -1.63 -5.21
N ALA A 79 -14.74 -2.60 -4.32
CA ALA A 79 -15.57 -3.80 -4.21
C ALA A 79 -17.03 -3.45 -3.91
N LEU A 80 -17.28 -2.63 -2.89
CA LEU A 80 -18.62 -2.20 -2.47
C LEU A 80 -19.32 -1.28 -3.49
N ALA A 81 -18.57 -0.62 -4.37
CA ALA A 81 -19.14 0.18 -5.46
C ALA A 81 -19.52 -0.69 -6.67
N GLY A 82 -18.85 -1.84 -6.84
CA GLY A 82 -19.16 -2.83 -7.87
C GLY A 82 -20.48 -3.55 -7.61
N GLU A 83 -20.76 -3.93 -6.36
CA GLU A 83 -22.00 -4.65 -5.99
C GLU A 83 -23.30 -3.83 -6.13
N ARG A 84 -23.18 -2.51 -6.28
CA ARG A 84 -24.32 -1.59 -6.43
C ARG A 84 -24.72 -1.34 -7.89
N ARG A 85 -24.07 -1.99 -8.85
CA ARG A 85 -24.34 -1.90 -10.30
C ARG A 85 -24.86 -3.22 -10.80
#